data_AF-A0A399QZK4-F1
#
_entry.id   AF-A0A399QZK4-F1
#
_cell.length_a   1.000
_cell.length_b   1.000
_cell.length_c   1.000
_cell.angle_alpha   90.00
_cell.angle_beta   90.00
_cell.angle_gamma   90.00
#
_symmetry.space_group_name_H-M   'P 1'
#
loop_
_entity.id
_entity.type
_entity.pdbx_description
1 polymer ?
#
loop_
_entity_poly.entity_id
_entity_poly.type
_entity_poly.pdbx_seq_one_letter_code
_entity_poly.pdbx_strand_id
1 'polypeptide(L)' 'MAAYFRAAVAGIFMFEISAAFLMGLSALILFALHITGAIFWGVEAMTAIGALYLSSLFFRSAFKYERQSETIELRSE' A
#
# COMPACT_ATOMS: atom_id res chain seq x y z
N MET A 1 21.13 -5.28 7.10
CA MET A 1 20.05 -5.69 6.17
C MET A 1 19.95 -4.58 5.13
N ALA A 2 20.09 -4.86 3.84
CA ALA A 2 20.10 -3.81 2.80
C ALA A 2 18.83 -2.96 2.88
N ALA A 3 18.95 -1.63 2.82
CA ALA A 3 17.84 -0.68 2.95
C ALA A 3 16.65 -1.01 1.99
N TYR A 4 16.97 -1.48 0.78
CA TYR A 4 15.97 -1.98 -0.17
C TYR A 4 15.06 -3.07 0.39
N PHE A 5 15.62 -4.01 1.15
CA PHE A 5 14.89 -5.15 1.68
C PHE A 5 13.97 -4.75 2.84
N ARG A 6 14.43 -3.85 3.72
CA ARG A 6 13.62 -3.27 4.80
C ARG A 6 12.45 -2.45 4.26
N ALA A 7 12.72 -1.55 3.31
CA ALA A 7 11.69 -0.78 2.65
C ALA A 7 10.67 -1.68 1.94
N ALA A 8 11.11 -2.78 1.30
CA ALA A 8 10.22 -3.69 0.59
C ALA A 8 9.28 -4.43 1.54
N VAL A 9 9.81 -4.94 2.65
CA VAL A 9 8.99 -5.61 3.69
C VAL A 9 7.99 -4.63 4.30
N ALA A 10 8.42 -3.42 4.64
CA ALA A 10 7.52 -2.38 5.18
C ALA A 10 6.43 -1.97 4.17
N GLY A 11 6.78 -1.87 2.89
CA GLY A 11 5.84 -1.57 1.81
C GLY A 11 4.79 -2.67 1.61
N ILE A 12 5.20 -3.94 1.67
CA ILE A 12 4.29 -5.09 1.57
C ILE A 12 3.33 -5.12 2.76
N PHE A 13 3.81 -4.93 3.99
CA PHE A 13 2.94 -4.89 5.16
C PHE A 13 1.94 -3.73 5.11
N MET A 14 2.40 -2.53 4.71
CA MET A 14 1.51 -1.39 4.52
C MET A 14 0.47 -1.64 3.43
N PHE A 15 0.87 -2.31 2.34
CA PHE A 15 -0.06 -2.71 1.29
C PHE A 15 -1.12 -3.68 1.78
N GLU A 16 -0.72 -4.71 2.51
CA GLU A 16 -1.64 -5.73 3.01
C GLU A 16 -2.70 -5.12 3.95
N ILE A 17 -2.27 -4.26 4.87
CA ILE A 17 -3.18 -3.57 5.80
C ILE A 17 -4.11 -2.63 5.03
N SER A 18 -3.57 -1.76 4.18
CA SER A 18 -4.38 -0.77 3.46
C SER A 18 -5.34 -1.41 2.46
N ALA A 19 -4.92 -2.46 1.75
CA ALA A 19 -5.78 -3.24 0.87
C ALA A 19 -6.91 -3.95 1.63
N ALA A 20 -6.63 -4.56 2.78
CA ALA A 20 -7.65 -5.21 3.60
C ALA A 20 -8.73 -4.21 4.05
N PHE A 21 -8.33 -3.02 4.50
CA PHE A 21 -9.29 -1.97 4.91
C PHE A 21 -10.08 -1.40 3.73
N LEU A 22 -9.41 -1.09 2.61
CA LEU A 22 -10.06 -0.51 1.43
C LEU A 22 -11.03 -1.49 0.78
N MET A 23 -10.64 -2.75 0.58
CA MET A 23 -11.53 -3.78 0.04
C MET A 23 -12.69 -4.09 0.98
N GLY A 24 -12.43 -4.16 2.29
CA GLY A 24 -13.48 -4.34 3.29
C GLY A 24 -14.51 -3.21 3.27
N LEU A 25 -14.06 -1.96 3.17
CA LEU A 25 -14.93 -0.78 3.08
C LEU A 25 -15.73 -0.76 1.78
N SER A 26 -15.09 -1.03 0.63
CA SER A 26 -15.79 -1.03 -0.65
C SER A 26 -16.83 -2.15 -0.73
N ALA A 27 -16.51 -3.35 -0.24
CA ALA A 27 -17.47 -4.45 -0.15
C ALA A 27 -18.67 -4.09 0.75
N LEU A 28 -18.43 -3.46 1.90
CA LEU A 28 -19.51 -3.03 2.80
C LEU A 28 -20.44 -2.01 2.14
N ILE A 29 -19.89 -1.02 1.43
CA ILE A 29 -20.65 0.01 0.71
C ILE A 29 -21.47 -0.63 -0.42
N LEU A 30 -20.87 -1.51 -1.21
CA LEU A 30 -21.54 -2.19 -2.32
C LEU A 30 -22.66 -3.10 -1.83
N PHE A 31 -22.45 -3.81 -0.72
CA PHE A 31 -23.50 -4.61 -0.08
C PHE A 31 -24.64 -3.74 0.45
N ALA A 32 -24.35 -2.60 1.10
CA ALA A 32 -25.38 -1.67 1.56
C ALA A 32 -26.24 -1.14 0.38
N LEU A 33 -25.61 -0.89 -0.77
CA LEU A 33 -26.28 -0.49 -2.01
C LEU A 33 -26.94 -1.65 -2.78
N HIS A 34 -26.85 -2.88 -2.27
CA HIS A 34 -27.35 -4.11 -2.91
C HIS A 34 -26.79 -4.33 -4.33
N ILE A 35 -25.59 -3.82 -4.60
CA ILE A 35 -24.90 -3.97 -5.89
C ILE A 35 -24.21 -5.33 -5.92
N THR A 36 -24.57 -6.16 -6.89
CA THR A 36 -24.03 -7.51 -7.08
C THR A 36 -23.59 -7.76 -8.52
N GLY A 37 -22.95 -8.90 -8.78
CA GLY A 37 -22.51 -9.26 -10.14
C GLY A 37 -21.32 -8.44 -10.63
N ALA A 38 -21.18 -8.26 -11.95
CA ALA A 38 -19.97 -7.69 -12.57
C ALA A 38 -19.57 -6.30 -12.04
N ILE A 39 -20.53 -5.48 -11.60
CA ILE A 39 -20.26 -4.15 -11.05
C ILE A 39 -19.54 -4.24 -9.70
N PHE A 40 -19.91 -5.23 -8.86
CA PHE A 40 -19.25 -5.48 -7.58
C PHE A 40 -17.77 -5.76 -7.77
N TRP A 41 -17.46 -6.75 -8.62
CA TRP A 41 -16.08 -7.14 -8.95
C TRP A 41 -15.29 -5.99 -9.59
N GLY A 42 -15.94 -5.17 -10.42
CA GLY A 42 -15.31 -4.00 -11.03
C GLY A 42 -14.90 -2.95 -10.00
N VAL A 43 -15.78 -2.62 -9.06
CA VAL A 43 -15.46 -1.64 -8.00
C VAL A 43 -14.43 -2.21 -7.03
N GLU A 44 -14.50 -3.49 -6.69
CA GLU A 44 -13.50 -4.17 -5.86
C GLU A 44 -12.11 -4.16 -6.53
N ALA A 45 -12.03 -4.49 -7.83
CA ALA A 45 -10.79 -4.43 -8.59
C ALA A 45 -10.21 -3.01 -8.67
N MET A 46 -11.05 -1.99 -8.92
CA MET A 46 -10.63 -0.59 -8.89
C MET A 46 -10.12 -0.17 -7.50
N THR A 47 -10.77 -0.65 -6.45
CA THR A 47 -10.35 -0.41 -5.06
C THR A 47 -9.00 -1.06 -4.77
N ALA A 48 -8.77 -2.28 -5.26
CA ALA A 48 -7.49 -2.97 -5.17
C ALA A 48 -6.36 -2.19 -5.85
N ILE A 49 -6.60 -1.67 -7.05
CA ILE A 49 -5.65 -0.84 -7.80
C ILE A 49 -5.35 0.45 -7.04
N GLY A 50 -6.36 1.08 -6.44
CA GLY A 50 -6.18 2.26 -5.59
C GLY A 50 -5.30 1.99 -4.37
N ALA A 51 -5.51 0.87 -3.69
CA ALA A 51 -4.68 0.45 -2.55
C ALA A 51 -3.23 0.16 -2.97
N LEU A 52 -3.03 -0.50 -4.12
CA LEU A 52 -1.70 -0.74 -4.71
C LEU A 52 -0.98 0.58 -5.00
N TYR A 53 -1.69 1.55 -5.58
CA TYR A 53 -1.13 2.87 -5.90
C TYR A 53 -0.69 3.63 -4.65
N LEU A 54 -1.55 3.72 -3.64
CA LEU A 54 -1.21 4.39 -2.37
C LEU A 54 -0.02 3.73 -1.67
N SER A 55 0.02 2.41 -1.67
CA SER A 55 1.11 1.65 -1.06
C SER A 55 2.43 1.82 -1.81
N SER A 56 2.38 1.93 -3.14
CA SER A 56 3.55 2.26 -3.97
C SER A 56 4.09 3.67 -3.69
N LEU A 57 3.22 4.66 -3.46
CA LEU A 57 3.63 6.00 -3.03
C LEU A 57 4.31 5.98 -1.65
N PHE A 58 3.73 5.25 -0.70
CA PHE A 58 4.33 5.07 0.63
C PHE A 58 5.68 4.37 0.56
N PHE A 59 5.80 3.32 -0.24
CA PHE A 59 7.07 2.62 -0.48
C PHE A 59 8.13 3.56 -1.05
N ARG A 60 7.79 4.38 -2.05
CA ARG A 60 8.72 5.38 -2.60
C ARG A 60 9.17 6.41 -1.57
N SER A 61 8.26 6.84 -0.70
CA SER A 61 8.57 7.76 0.39
C SER A 61 9.52 7.11 1.41
N ALA A 62 9.16 5.93 1.91
CA ALA A 62 9.97 5.18 2.86
C ALA A 62 11.37 4.86 2.31
N PHE A 63 11.46 4.49 1.03
CA PHE A 63 12.73 4.23 0.36
C PHE A 63 13.62 5.47 0.28
N LYS A 64 13.05 6.66 0.02
CA LYS A 64 13.80 7.92 0.07
C LYS A 64 14.33 8.20 1.48
N TYR A 65 13.52 8.00 2.51
CA TYR A 65 13.92 8.22 3.90
C TYR A 65 15.04 7.26 4.33
N GLU A 66 14.94 5.97 4.01
CA GLU A 66 16.01 5.02 4.33
C GLU A 66 17.32 5.37 3.63
N ARG A 67 17.26 5.74 2.35
CA ARG A 67 18.46 6.12 1.58
C ARG A 67 19.12 7.40 2.12
N GLN A 68 18.36 8.35 2.64
CA GLN A 68 18.89 9.55 3.29
C GLN A 68 19.53 9.23 4.65
N SER A 69 18.93 8.34 5.44
CA SER A 69 19.50 7.90 6.72
C SER A 69 20.87 7.25 6.54
N GLU A 70 21.00 6.39 5.52
CA GLU A 70 22.25 5.69 5.20
C GLU A 70 23.38 6.68 4.82
N THR A 71 23.06 7.78 4.11
CA THR A 71 24.05 8.82 3.78
C THR A 71 24.46 9.71 4.97
N ILE A 72 23.62 9.81 6.01
CA ILE A 72 23.96 10.57 7.22
C ILE A 72 24.91 9.75 8.10
N GLU A 73 24.65 8.46 8.29
CA GLU A 73 25.54 7.56 9.05
C GLU A 73 26.95 7.52 8.46
N LEU A 74 27.09 7.45 7.13
CA LEU A 74 28.38 7.48 6.44
C LEU A 74 29.16 8.81 6.57
N ARG A 75 28.50 9.91 6.96
CA ARG A 75 29.15 11.22 7.16
C ARG A 75 29.54 11.46 8.63
N SER A 76 29.01 10.65 9.55
CA SER A 76 29.29 10.76 10.98
C SER A 76 30.42 9.85 11.46
N GLU A 77 30.92 8.95 10.60
CA GLU A 77 32.18 8.22 10.78
C GLU A 77 33.35 8.99 10.15
#